data_AF-A0A315ZMS1-F1
#
_entry.id   AF-A0A315ZMS1-F1
#
_cell.length_a   1.000
_cell.length_b   1.000
_cell.length_c   1.000
_cell.angle_alpha   90.00
_cell.angle_beta   90.00
_cell.angle_gamma   90.00
#
_symmetry.space_group_name_H-M   'P 1'
#
loop_
_entity.id
_entity.type
_entity.pdbx_description
1 polymer ?
#
loop_
_entity_poly.entity_id
_entity_poly.type
_entity_poly.pdbx_seq_one_letter_code
_entity_poly.pdbx_strand_id
1 'polypeptide(L)'
;MHSKYTNQQEKIALKEFERTGSVCATIQKLGYPSPATLYRWHEHQKAGIKNWHGYSGQLEDNTDKIHFCNMANHPRHPSAELKLNTLHRCFELGEDIEYVSREIGYSRCSIYKWRRLYLEKRAIGLMSSKKNIKREPLAPKQIQEPFTSKTAEDFQEQINKLQLEVDLLKETINVLKKDPGVDMTNLSNREKAVVVSALKEKYSLSLLLYGLGLPRSSYFYQISVMKQPDKYVEQRTLIKNTFHESRGCYGYRRIWKKLQHQGIIISEKLVRKIMKRELQVLCKVKN
;
A
#
# COMPACT_ATOMS: atom_id res chain seq x y z
N MET A 1 -3.67 54.34 43.95
CA MET A 1 -3.59 53.01 44.59
C MET A 1 -2.11 52.66 44.76
N HIS A 2 -1.61 52.58 45.99
CA HIS A 2 -0.22 52.18 46.24
C HIS A 2 -0.03 50.70 45.88
N SER A 3 0.81 50.41 44.88
CA SER A 3 1.22 49.04 44.58
C SER A 3 1.96 48.47 45.78
N LYS A 4 1.58 47.26 46.23
CA LYS A 4 2.22 46.55 47.37
C LYS A 4 3.70 46.21 47.13
N TYR A 5 4.18 46.32 45.89
CA TYR A 5 5.54 45.97 45.49
C TYR A 5 6.16 47.06 44.61
N THR A 6 7.48 47.20 44.69
CA THR A 6 8.23 48.15 43.86
C THR A 6 8.47 47.61 42.45
N ASN A 7 8.65 48.49 41.47
CA ASN A 7 8.95 48.10 40.08
C ASN A 7 10.26 47.28 39.96
N GLN A 8 11.20 47.44 40.90
CA GLN A 8 12.41 46.62 40.96
C GLN A 8 12.12 45.18 41.38
N GLN A 9 11.25 44.99 42.39
CA GLN A 9 10.83 43.67 42.84
C GLN A 9 10.07 42.90 41.74
N GLU A 10 9.24 43.59 40.97
CA GLU A 10 8.54 43.01 39.82
C GLU A 10 9.51 42.48 38.76
N LYS A 11 10.49 43.29 38.34
CA LYS A 11 11.49 42.87 37.35
C LYS A 11 12.33 41.68 37.80
N ILE A 12 12.70 41.64 39.08
CA ILE A 12 13.48 40.51 39.65
C ILE A 12 12.65 39.23 39.65
N ALA A 13 11.38 39.31 40.05
CA ALA A 13 10.48 38.16 40.08
C ALA A 13 10.21 37.59 38.68
N LEU A 14 10.01 38.45 37.67
CA LEU A 14 9.83 38.02 36.29
C LEU A 14 11.08 37.34 35.72
N LYS A 15 12.27 37.87 36.01
CA LYS A 15 13.54 37.27 35.57
C LYS A 15 13.79 35.89 36.18
N GLU A 16 13.46 35.70 37.45
CA GLU A 16 13.55 34.37 38.10
C GLU A 16 12.47 33.40 37.60
N PHE A 17 11.29 33.90 37.25
CA PHE A 17 10.24 33.10 36.63
C PHE A 17 10.66 32.61 35.23
N GLU A 18 11.26 33.46 34.40
CA GLU A 18 11.82 33.07 33.10
C GLU A 18 12.91 32.00 33.25
N ARG A 19 13.75 32.09 34.29
CA ARG A 19 14.81 31.11 34.56
C ARG A 19 14.28 29.77 35.06
N THR A 20 13.23 29.76 35.87
CA THR A 20 12.72 28.54 36.52
C THR A 20 11.56 27.88 35.79
N GLY A 21 10.81 28.64 34.98
CA GLY A 21 9.59 28.18 34.30
C GLY A 21 8.45 27.81 35.26
N SER A 22 8.56 28.08 36.56
CA SER A 22 7.61 27.64 37.58
C SER A 22 7.31 28.75 38.60
N VAL A 23 6.02 29.09 38.73
CA VAL A 23 5.53 30.11 39.68
C VAL A 23 5.82 29.70 41.12
N CYS A 24 5.61 28.43 41.46
CA CYS A 24 5.85 27.91 42.81
C CYS A 24 7.34 27.99 43.19
N ALA A 25 8.23 27.59 42.27
CA ALA A 25 9.68 27.62 42.50
C ALA A 25 10.22 29.05 42.65
N THR A 26 9.67 29.99 41.88
CA THR A 26 10.03 31.41 41.95
C THR A 26 9.67 32.01 43.32
N ILE A 27 8.47 31.68 43.82
CA ILE A 27 7.94 32.20 45.09
C ILE A 27 8.66 31.57 46.27
N GLN A 28 8.98 30.28 46.24
CA GLN A 28 9.79 29.64 47.28
C GLN A 28 11.18 30.29 47.40
N LYS A 29 11.77 30.72 46.27
CA LYS A 29 13.11 31.33 46.24
C LYS A 29 13.11 32.78 46.71
N LEU A 30 12.11 33.58 46.30
CA LEU A 30 12.08 35.02 46.57
C LEU A 30 11.25 35.39 47.81
N GLY A 31 10.33 34.52 48.25
CA GLY A 31 9.40 34.79 49.36
C GLY A 31 8.26 35.76 49.01
N TYR A 32 8.24 36.27 47.79
CA TYR A 32 7.24 37.17 47.21
C TYR A 32 7.24 36.99 45.68
N PRO A 33 6.24 37.51 44.93
CA PRO A 33 4.93 37.99 45.37
C PRO A 33 3.94 36.82 45.53
N SER A 34 2.64 37.08 45.68
CA SER A 34 1.63 36.01 45.63
C SER A 34 1.58 35.35 44.23
N PRO A 35 1.17 34.07 44.11
CA PRO A 35 1.04 33.39 42.82
C PRO A 35 0.21 34.20 41.79
N ALA A 36 -0.93 34.76 42.23
CA ALA A 36 -1.79 35.57 41.38
C ALA A 36 -1.11 36.86 40.90
N THR A 37 -0.25 37.45 41.72
CA THR A 37 0.50 38.66 41.37
C THR A 37 1.58 38.36 40.34
N LEU A 38 2.31 37.25 40.49
CA LEU A 38 3.34 36.85 39.51
C LEU A 38 2.73 36.53 38.14
N TYR A 39 1.57 35.86 38.12
CA TYR A 39 0.81 35.65 36.88
C TYR A 39 0.42 36.97 36.22
N ARG A 40 -0.15 37.92 36.99
CA ARG A 40 -0.54 39.25 36.45
C ARG A 40 0.65 40.02 35.89
N TRP A 41 1.81 39.97 36.56
CA TRP A 41 3.03 40.62 36.06
C TRP A 41 3.55 39.97 34.77
N HIS A 42 3.55 38.64 34.71
CA HIS A 42 3.98 37.92 33.51
C HIS A 42 3.01 38.14 32.34
N GLU A 43 1.70 38.20 32.62
CA GLU A 43 0.67 38.61 31.66
C GLU A 43 0.88 40.06 31.20
N HIS A 44 1.19 41.00 32.10
CA HIS A 44 1.50 42.40 31.77
C HIS A 44 2.78 42.56 30.96
N GLN A 45 3.83 41.79 31.25
CA GLN A 45 5.07 41.77 30.46
C GLN A 45 4.79 41.28 29.03
N LYS A 46 3.85 40.34 28.88
CA LYS A 46 3.35 39.89 27.57
C LYS A 46 2.29 40.81 26.96
N ALA A 47 1.79 41.83 27.68
CA ALA A 47 0.67 42.68 27.27
C ALA A 47 0.99 43.74 26.21
N GLY A 48 1.92 43.45 25.30
CA GLY A 48 1.87 43.94 23.91
C GLY A 48 1.03 43.02 23.01
N ILE A 49 0.62 41.86 23.52
CA ILE A 49 -0.30 40.90 22.89
C ILE A 49 -1.58 40.95 23.71
N LYS A 50 -2.72 41.19 23.06
CA LYS A 50 -4.03 41.36 23.72
C LYS A 50 -4.36 40.08 24.53
N ASN A 51 -4.28 40.18 25.86
CA ASN A 51 -4.54 39.05 26.76
C ASN A 51 -6.04 38.77 26.83
N TRP A 52 -6.49 37.67 26.24
CA TRP A 52 -7.87 37.18 26.34
C TRP A 52 -8.06 36.18 27.50
N HIS A 53 -7.36 36.36 28.63
CA HIS A 53 -7.60 35.54 29.83
C HIS A 53 -7.76 36.40 31.07
N GLY A 54 -8.87 36.16 31.76
CA GLY A 54 -9.17 36.68 33.09
C GLY A 54 -9.86 38.05 33.13
N TYR A 55 -11.11 38.16 32.68
CA TYR A 55 -12.02 39.11 33.31
C TYR A 55 -13.49 38.66 33.28
N SER A 56 -13.98 38.24 34.45
CA SER A 56 -15.37 38.34 34.86
C SER A 56 -15.57 39.74 35.45
N GLY A 57 -16.28 40.61 34.73
CA GLY A 57 -16.65 41.94 35.17
C GLY A 57 -16.75 42.88 33.99
N GLN A 58 -17.82 43.65 33.85
CA GLN A 58 -17.93 44.75 32.88
C GLN A 58 -17.64 44.38 31.41
N LEU A 59 -18.36 43.38 30.90
CA LEU A 59 -18.93 43.58 29.56
C LEU A 59 -20.14 44.49 29.79
N GLU A 60 -20.03 45.73 29.32
CA GLU A 60 -21.16 46.60 29.13
C GLU A 60 -22.17 45.85 28.25
N ASP A 61 -23.36 45.66 28.83
CA ASP A 61 -24.63 45.30 28.21
C ASP A 61 -24.67 44.14 27.19
N ASN A 62 -25.34 43.07 27.64
CA ASN A 62 -26.30 42.30 26.84
C ASN A 62 -25.86 41.79 25.45
N THR A 63 -24.98 40.80 25.44
CA THR A 63 -25.19 39.67 24.51
C THR A 63 -25.11 38.37 25.28
N ASP A 64 -26.28 37.83 25.59
CA ASP A 64 -26.49 36.47 26.06
C ASP A 64 -25.52 35.49 25.40
N LYS A 65 -24.84 34.67 26.22
CA LYS A 65 -24.32 33.32 25.90
C LYS A 65 -24.44 32.95 24.42
N ILE A 66 -23.60 33.53 23.54
CA ILE A 66 -23.66 33.21 22.12
C ILE A 66 -23.04 31.83 21.96
N HIS A 67 -23.88 30.80 21.97
CA HIS A 67 -23.55 29.53 21.37
C HIS A 67 -23.09 29.84 19.93
N PHE A 68 -21.80 29.71 19.65
CA PHE A 68 -21.24 29.83 18.29
C PHE A 68 -21.78 28.67 17.43
N CYS A 69 -23.02 28.79 16.99
CA CYS A 69 -23.68 27.86 16.09
C CYS A 69 -23.36 28.28 14.66
N ASN A 70 -22.34 27.66 14.04
CA ASN A 70 -22.07 27.68 12.60
C ASN A 70 -22.14 29.07 11.92
N MET A 71 -21.20 29.96 12.21
CA MET A 71 -21.00 31.17 11.40
C MET A 71 -20.06 30.86 10.22
N ALA A 72 -20.19 31.60 9.11
CA ALA A 72 -19.30 31.42 7.94
C ALA A 72 -17.81 31.58 8.30
N ASN A 73 -17.51 32.47 9.24
CA ASN A 73 -16.15 32.74 9.73
C ASN A 73 -15.68 31.77 10.82
N HIS A 74 -16.58 30.94 11.37
CA HIS A 74 -16.27 29.95 12.41
C HIS A 74 -17.15 28.70 12.24
N PRO A 75 -16.85 27.86 11.24
CA PRO A 75 -17.64 26.66 10.99
C PRO A 75 -17.42 25.63 12.10
N ARG A 76 -18.46 24.91 12.50
CA ARG A 76 -18.35 23.79 13.49
C ARG A 76 -17.33 22.74 13.08
N HIS A 77 -17.10 22.59 11.78
CA HIS A 77 -16.10 21.71 11.20
C HIS A 77 -15.08 22.54 10.39
N PRO A 78 -13.91 22.87 10.98
CA PRO A 78 -12.89 23.63 10.26
C PRO A 78 -12.31 22.83 9.09
N SER A 79 -11.80 23.57 8.10
CA SER A 79 -11.08 23.02 6.96
C SER A 79 -9.85 22.21 7.42
N ALA A 80 -9.40 21.26 6.59
CA ALA A 80 -8.22 20.47 6.92
C ALA A 80 -6.95 21.31 6.93
N GLU A 81 -6.87 22.34 6.10
CA GLU A 81 -5.77 23.28 6.07
C GLU A 81 -5.61 24.04 7.39
N LEU A 82 -6.70 24.56 7.96
CA LEU A 82 -6.67 25.23 9.26
C LEU A 82 -6.25 24.27 10.38
N LYS A 83 -6.71 23.02 10.34
CA LYS A 83 -6.27 21.99 11.30
C LYS A 83 -4.79 21.65 11.15
N LEU A 84 -4.27 21.59 9.93
CA LEU A 84 -2.87 21.26 9.70
C LEU A 84 -1.95 22.40 10.15
N ASN A 85 -2.30 23.64 9.78
CA ASN A 85 -1.56 24.84 10.20
C ASN A 85 -1.55 24.99 11.72
N THR A 86 -2.71 24.80 12.38
CA THR A 86 -2.76 24.86 13.85
C THR A 86 -1.88 23.80 14.51
N LEU A 87 -1.81 22.58 13.96
CA LEU A 87 -0.91 21.55 14.48
C LEU A 87 0.56 21.89 14.26
N HIS A 88 0.92 22.43 13.09
CA HIS A 88 2.28 22.89 12.79
C HIS A 88 2.71 24.00 13.76
N ARG A 89 1.86 25.03 13.96
CA ARG A 89 2.10 26.10 14.93
C ARG A 89 2.30 25.59 16.35
N CYS A 90 1.42 24.71 16.83
CA CYS A 90 1.50 24.21 18.20
C CYS A 90 2.66 23.23 18.44
N PHE A 91 2.93 22.32 17.50
CA PHE A 91 3.80 21.16 17.74
C PHE A 91 5.12 21.18 16.98
N GLU A 92 5.25 21.96 15.91
CA GLU A 92 6.50 22.13 15.16
C GLU A 92 7.17 23.47 15.50
N LEU A 93 6.39 24.56 15.56
CA LEU A 93 6.89 25.89 15.95
C LEU A 93 6.91 26.11 17.48
N GLY A 94 6.23 25.25 18.25
CA GLY A 94 6.23 25.31 19.71
C GLY A 94 5.40 26.46 20.30
N GLU A 95 4.45 27.03 19.55
CA GLU A 95 3.54 28.03 20.08
C GLU A 95 2.65 27.44 21.18
N ASP A 96 2.32 28.25 22.19
CA ASP A 96 1.47 27.82 23.28
C ASP A 96 0.03 27.59 22.78
N ILE A 97 -0.41 26.34 22.97
CA ILE A 97 -1.69 25.78 22.51
C ILE A 97 -2.87 26.61 23.02
N GLU A 98 -2.74 27.25 24.17
CA GLU A 98 -3.80 28.09 24.72
C GLU A 98 -4.00 29.39 23.92
N TYR A 99 -2.91 30.01 23.46
CA TYR A 99 -2.97 31.22 22.63
C TYR A 99 -3.49 30.88 21.23
N VAL A 100 -2.98 29.80 20.63
CA VAL A 100 -3.46 29.32 19.33
C VAL A 100 -4.96 29.02 19.42
N SER A 101 -5.39 28.25 20.43
CA SER A 101 -6.81 27.91 20.67
C SER A 101 -7.74 29.12 20.70
N ARG A 102 -7.30 30.23 21.31
CA ARG A 102 -8.09 31.46 21.38
C ARG A 102 -8.10 32.23 20.07
N GLU A 103 -6.99 32.28 19.34
CA GLU A 103 -6.89 32.94 18.03
C GLU A 103 -7.81 32.29 16.99
N ILE A 104 -7.79 30.96 16.90
CA ILE A 104 -8.67 30.20 15.99
C ILE A 104 -10.08 30.00 16.56
N GLY A 105 -10.33 30.33 17.82
CA GLY A 105 -11.63 30.17 18.49
C GLY A 105 -12.09 28.72 18.69
N TYR A 106 -11.19 27.74 18.60
CA TYR A 106 -11.52 26.32 18.86
C TYR A 106 -10.86 25.85 20.16
N SER A 107 -11.58 25.07 20.97
CA SER A 107 -11.08 24.56 22.25
C SER A 107 -9.75 23.80 22.13
N ARG A 108 -8.89 23.91 23.15
CA ARG A 108 -7.66 23.09 23.30
C ARG A 108 -7.93 21.60 23.09
N CYS A 109 -9.09 21.11 23.58
CA CYS A 109 -9.52 19.72 23.41
C CYS A 109 -9.68 19.33 21.93
N SER A 110 -10.13 20.25 21.07
CA SER A 110 -10.24 20.04 19.63
C SER A 110 -8.86 19.93 18.98
N ILE A 111 -7.90 20.77 19.36
CA ILE A 111 -6.53 20.73 18.85
C ILE A 111 -5.88 19.39 19.20
N TYR A 112 -5.98 18.95 20.46
CA TYR A 112 -5.48 17.63 20.87
C TYR A 112 -6.18 16.48 20.14
N LYS A 113 -7.49 16.59 19.88
CA LYS A 113 -8.23 15.62 19.08
C LYS A 113 -7.73 15.57 17.64
N TRP A 114 -7.44 16.72 17.02
CA TRP A 114 -6.85 16.77 15.68
C TRP A 114 -5.46 16.15 15.66
N ARG A 115 -4.62 16.42 16.66
CA ARG A 115 -3.29 15.79 16.78
C ARG A 115 -3.39 14.27 16.82
N ARG A 116 -4.31 13.73 17.65
CA ARG A 116 -4.55 12.29 17.74
C ARG A 116 -4.95 11.69 16.38
N LEU A 117 -5.90 12.32 15.69
CA LEU A 117 -6.35 11.87 14.37
C LEU A 117 -5.24 11.96 13.31
N TYR A 118 -4.37 12.97 13.39
CA TYR A 118 -3.23 13.13 12.51
C TYR A 118 -2.15 12.06 12.75
N LEU A 119 -1.89 11.68 14.00
CA LEU A 119 -0.95 10.60 14.29
C LEU A 119 -1.47 9.24 13.79
N GLU A 120 -2.78 9.01 13.87
CA GLU A 120 -3.41 7.76 13.42
C GLU A 120 -3.55 7.68 11.88
N LYS A 121 -4.00 8.77 11.24
CA LYS A 121 -4.45 8.78 9.83
C LYS A 121 -3.81 9.87 8.97
N ARG A 122 -2.78 10.56 9.48
CA ARG A 122 -2.10 11.69 8.83
C ARG A 122 -3.11 12.74 8.35
N ALA A 123 -2.84 13.41 7.24
CA ALA A 123 -3.69 14.46 6.69
C ALA A 123 -5.13 14.00 6.42
N ILE A 124 -5.33 12.72 6.08
CA ILE A 124 -6.66 12.14 5.81
C ILE A 124 -7.54 12.14 7.06
N GLY A 125 -6.94 11.96 8.24
CA GLY A 125 -7.65 12.00 9.53
C GLY A 125 -8.23 13.36 9.89
N LEU A 126 -7.72 14.44 9.31
CA LEU A 126 -8.18 15.81 9.58
C LEU A 126 -9.37 16.23 8.71
N MET A 127 -9.67 15.48 7.65
CA MET A 127 -10.77 15.76 6.73
C MET A 127 -12.13 15.47 7.39
N SER A 128 -13.15 16.28 7.05
CA SER A 128 -14.52 16.03 7.50
C SER A 128 -15.11 14.85 6.73
N SER A 129 -15.01 13.65 7.29
CA SER A 129 -15.74 12.49 6.77
C SER A 129 -17.23 12.71 7.03
N LYS A 130 -18.03 12.86 5.97
CA LYS A 130 -19.50 12.83 6.05
C LYS A 130 -19.95 11.42 6.46
N LYS A 131 -19.68 11.03 7.70
CA LYS A 131 -20.25 9.82 8.28
C LYS A 131 -21.69 10.16 8.62
N ASN A 132 -22.62 9.75 7.77
CA ASN A 132 -24.02 9.61 8.17
C ASN A 132 -24.06 8.53 9.25
N ILE A 133 -24.02 8.95 10.52
CA ILE A 133 -24.21 8.04 11.64
C ILE A 133 -25.68 7.60 11.57
N LYS A 134 -25.94 6.38 11.08
CA LYS A 134 -27.27 5.79 11.14
C LYS A 134 -27.66 5.68 12.62
N ARG A 135 -28.81 6.24 13.00
CA ARG A 135 -29.36 6.08 14.35
C ARG A 135 -29.96 4.69 14.44
N GLU A 136 -29.15 3.72 14.82
CA GLU A 136 -29.61 2.35 15.06
C GLU A 136 -29.91 2.17 16.55
N PRO A 137 -30.89 1.31 16.92
CA PRO A 137 -31.12 0.95 18.32
C PRO A 137 -29.82 0.43 18.93
N LEU A 138 -29.58 0.72 20.21
CA LEU A 138 -28.46 0.18 20.96
C LEU A 138 -28.64 -1.34 21.09
N ALA A 139 -28.25 -2.10 20.07
CA ALA A 139 -28.24 -3.55 20.12
C ALA A 139 -27.26 -3.99 21.22
N PRO A 140 -27.57 -5.07 21.96
CA PRO A 140 -26.61 -5.64 22.89
C PRO A 140 -25.33 -5.95 22.14
N LYS A 141 -24.22 -5.49 22.73
CA LYS A 141 -22.85 -5.48 22.22
C LYS A 141 -22.48 -6.85 21.63
N GLN A 142 -22.83 -7.10 20.36
CA GLN A 142 -22.09 -8.05 19.57
C GLN A 142 -20.68 -7.49 19.51
N ILE A 143 -19.72 -8.30 19.92
CA ILE A 143 -18.30 -8.04 19.75
C ILE A 143 -18.11 -7.82 18.26
N GLN A 144 -18.12 -6.56 17.85
CA GLN A 144 -17.77 -6.19 16.49
C GLN A 144 -16.30 -6.56 16.38
N GLU A 145 -16.01 -7.57 15.56
CA GLU A 145 -14.69 -7.79 15.00
C GLU A 145 -14.10 -6.41 14.66
N PRO A 146 -12.87 -6.12 15.13
CA PRO A 146 -12.32 -4.78 15.01
C PRO A 146 -12.45 -4.31 13.57
N PHE A 147 -13.01 -3.12 13.40
CA PHE A 147 -13.08 -2.38 12.14
C PHE A 147 -11.64 -2.05 11.75
N THR A 148 -10.90 -3.06 11.30
CA THR A 148 -9.51 -2.94 10.88
C THR A 148 -9.55 -2.04 9.66
N SER A 149 -8.99 -0.84 9.83
CA SER A 149 -8.33 -0.18 8.72
C SER A 149 -7.58 -1.26 7.96
N LYS A 150 -7.89 -1.46 6.67
CA LYS A 150 -7.09 -2.28 5.75
C LYS A 150 -5.63 -2.15 6.17
N THR A 151 -5.10 -3.20 6.77
CA THR A 151 -3.84 -3.11 7.52
C THR A 151 -2.72 -2.86 6.52
N ALA A 152 -1.58 -2.34 6.98
CA ALA A 152 -0.39 -2.26 6.13
C ALA A 152 -0.05 -3.64 5.53
N GLU A 153 -0.41 -4.72 6.25
CA GLU A 153 -0.27 -6.11 5.85
C GLU A 153 -1.14 -6.45 4.62
N ASP A 154 -2.43 -6.07 4.60
CA ASP A 154 -3.30 -6.27 3.43
C ASP A 154 -2.74 -5.60 2.15
N PHE A 155 -2.17 -4.39 2.31
CA PHE A 155 -1.54 -3.69 1.20
C PHE A 155 -0.25 -4.38 0.76
N GLN A 156 0.54 -4.86 1.71
CA GLN A 156 1.76 -5.61 1.43
C GLN A 156 1.44 -6.92 0.68
N GLU A 157 0.36 -7.61 1.06
CA GLU A 157 -0.12 -8.79 0.34
C GLU A 157 -0.56 -8.47 -1.09
N GLN A 158 -1.25 -7.34 -1.30
CA GLN A 158 -1.64 -6.89 -2.64
C GLN A 158 -0.41 -6.56 -3.50
N ILE A 159 0.59 -5.88 -2.95
CA ILE A 159 1.84 -5.57 -3.65
C ILE A 159 2.55 -6.87 -4.04
N ASN A 160 2.67 -7.82 -3.11
CA ASN A 160 3.30 -9.11 -3.38
C ASN A 160 2.56 -9.89 -4.48
N LYS A 161 1.21 -9.88 -4.47
CA LYS A 161 0.39 -10.53 -5.50
C LYS A 161 0.59 -9.89 -6.87
N LEU A 162 0.56 -8.56 -6.95
CA LEU A 162 0.78 -7.83 -8.20
C LEU A 162 2.19 -8.06 -8.74
N GLN A 163 3.18 -8.12 -7.86
CA GLN A 163 4.57 -8.37 -8.26
C GLN A 163 4.74 -9.77 -8.84
N LEU A 164 4.08 -10.78 -8.27
CA LEU A 164 4.03 -12.13 -8.84
C LEU A 164 3.38 -12.14 -10.24
N GLU A 165 2.26 -11.44 -10.44
CA GLU A 165 1.57 -11.37 -11.74
C GLU A 165 2.45 -10.73 -12.82
N VAL A 166 3.14 -9.63 -12.48
CA VAL A 166 4.07 -8.94 -13.40
C VAL A 166 5.23 -9.85 -13.79
N ASP A 167 5.82 -10.58 -12.84
CA ASP A 167 6.94 -11.47 -13.12
C ASP A 167 6.52 -12.69 -13.97
N LEU A 168 5.30 -13.21 -13.74
CA LEU A 168 4.71 -14.24 -14.59
C LEU A 168 4.54 -13.74 -16.03
N LEU A 169 4.04 -12.52 -16.23
CA LEU A 169 3.87 -11.92 -17.56
C LEU A 169 5.20 -11.64 -18.26
N LYS A 170 6.22 -11.19 -17.52
CA LYS A 170 7.56 -10.97 -18.09
C LYS A 170 8.18 -12.28 -18.56
N GLU A 171 8.08 -13.34 -17.74
CA GLU A 171 8.64 -14.64 -18.11
C GLU A 171 7.87 -15.33 -19.23
N THR A 172 6.55 -15.15 -19.34
CA THR A 172 5.83 -15.66 -20.52
C THR A 172 6.29 -15.01 -21.80
N ILE A 173 6.53 -13.69 -21.80
CA ILE A 173 7.09 -12.98 -22.95
C ILE A 173 8.49 -13.50 -23.26
N ASN A 174 9.37 -13.64 -22.27
CA ASN A 174 10.74 -14.10 -22.47
C ASN A 174 10.81 -15.53 -23.03
N VAL A 175 10.05 -16.45 -22.44
CA VAL A 175 10.09 -17.88 -22.76
C VAL A 175 9.33 -18.20 -24.04
N LEU A 176 8.14 -17.62 -24.23
CA LEU A 176 7.25 -17.97 -25.34
C LEU A 176 7.37 -17.00 -26.52
N LYS A 177 8.07 -15.88 -26.36
CA LYS A 177 8.18 -14.80 -27.36
C LYS A 177 6.81 -14.35 -27.88
N LYS A 178 5.79 -14.37 -27.02
CA LYS A 178 4.43 -13.95 -27.35
C LYS A 178 4.27 -12.45 -27.12
N ASP A 179 3.33 -11.84 -27.84
CA ASP A 179 2.97 -10.44 -27.67
C ASP A 179 2.40 -10.18 -26.25
N PRO A 180 2.63 -8.99 -25.68
CA PRO A 180 2.21 -8.64 -24.31
C PRO A 180 0.69 -8.62 -24.10
N GLY A 181 -0.11 -8.77 -25.15
CA GLY A 181 -1.57 -8.83 -25.11
C GLY A 181 -2.17 -10.24 -25.11
N VAL A 182 -1.36 -11.30 -25.01
CA VAL A 182 -1.89 -12.67 -24.95
C VAL A 182 -2.40 -12.99 -23.54
N ASP A 183 -3.69 -13.32 -23.44
CA ASP A 183 -4.30 -13.76 -22.19
C ASP A 183 -3.57 -14.98 -21.60
N MET A 184 -3.16 -14.86 -20.33
CA MET A 184 -2.47 -15.91 -19.58
C MET A 184 -3.29 -17.20 -19.45
N THR A 185 -4.61 -17.09 -19.58
CA THR A 185 -5.57 -18.19 -19.54
C THR A 185 -5.49 -19.07 -20.79
N ASN A 186 -5.11 -18.51 -21.94
CA ASN A 186 -5.04 -19.20 -23.22
C ASN A 186 -3.72 -19.97 -23.44
N LEU A 187 -2.81 -20.00 -22.46
CA LEU A 187 -1.59 -20.79 -22.56
C LEU A 187 -1.88 -22.30 -22.45
N SER A 188 -1.17 -23.08 -23.26
CA SER A 188 -1.17 -24.54 -23.12
C SER A 188 -0.57 -24.96 -21.76
N ASN A 189 -1.06 -26.06 -21.18
CA ASN A 189 -0.48 -26.62 -19.94
C ASN A 189 1.03 -26.86 -20.05
N ARG A 190 1.53 -27.18 -21.25
CA ARG A 190 2.96 -27.31 -21.50
C ARG A 190 3.69 -25.97 -21.39
N GLU A 191 3.15 -24.91 -21.99
CA GLU A 191 3.71 -23.56 -21.92
C GLU A 191 3.71 -23.03 -20.48
N LYS A 192 2.59 -23.22 -19.76
CA LYS A 192 2.49 -22.89 -18.33
C LYS A 192 3.56 -23.61 -17.51
N ALA A 193 3.80 -24.89 -17.77
CA ALA A 193 4.84 -25.65 -17.07
C ALA A 193 6.25 -25.10 -17.31
N VAL A 194 6.56 -24.59 -18.52
CA VAL A 194 7.87 -23.94 -18.80
C VAL A 194 8.03 -22.67 -17.98
N VAL A 195 7.01 -21.82 -17.94
CA VAL A 195 7.02 -20.56 -17.18
C VAL A 195 7.19 -20.83 -15.69
N VAL A 196 6.46 -21.79 -15.14
CA VAL A 196 6.63 -22.23 -13.75
C VAL A 196 8.05 -22.73 -13.50
N SER A 197 8.64 -23.48 -14.44
CA SER A 197 10.00 -24.01 -14.29
C SER A 197 11.07 -22.91 -14.28
N ALA A 198 10.82 -21.78 -14.93
CA ALA A 198 11.71 -20.61 -14.91
C ALA A 198 11.61 -19.82 -13.60
N LEU A 199 10.40 -19.69 -13.04
CA LEU A 199 10.14 -18.89 -11.83
C LEU A 199 10.25 -19.66 -10.51
N LYS A 200 10.42 -20.99 -10.56
CA LYS A 200 10.47 -21.87 -9.37
C LYS A 200 11.53 -21.49 -8.34
N GLU A 201 12.58 -20.76 -8.73
CA GLU A 201 13.67 -20.33 -7.85
C GLU A 201 13.31 -19.07 -7.06
N LYS A 202 12.41 -18.23 -7.59
CA LYS A 202 12.00 -16.95 -6.98
C LYS A 202 10.75 -17.07 -6.13
N TYR A 203 9.83 -17.98 -6.48
CA TYR A 203 8.52 -18.09 -5.85
C TYR A 203 8.17 -19.53 -5.49
N SER A 204 7.33 -19.69 -4.47
CA SER A 204 6.77 -21.01 -4.10
C SER A 204 5.96 -21.60 -5.27
N LEU A 205 6.17 -22.89 -5.53
CA LEU A 205 5.45 -23.63 -6.58
C LEU A 205 3.93 -23.49 -6.43
N SER A 206 3.41 -23.53 -5.20
CA SER A 206 1.96 -23.42 -4.95
C SER A 206 1.40 -22.08 -5.42
N LEU A 207 2.13 -20.98 -5.22
CA LEU A 207 1.74 -19.64 -5.65
C LEU A 207 1.75 -19.53 -7.17
N LEU A 208 2.79 -20.05 -7.83
CA LEU A 208 2.91 -20.02 -9.29
C LEU A 208 1.80 -20.82 -9.98
N LEU A 209 1.47 -21.99 -9.42
CA LEU A 209 0.38 -22.84 -9.93
C LEU A 209 -0.98 -22.17 -9.78
N TYR A 210 -1.22 -21.49 -8.65
CA TYR A 210 -2.43 -20.71 -8.42
C TYR A 210 -2.54 -19.55 -9.42
N GLY A 211 -1.46 -18.77 -9.62
CA GLY A 211 -1.44 -17.65 -10.55
C GLY A 211 -1.70 -18.04 -12.02
N LEU A 212 -1.29 -19.24 -12.44
CA LEU A 212 -1.48 -19.73 -13.81
C LEU A 212 -2.72 -20.62 -13.99
N GLY A 213 -3.44 -20.94 -12.91
CA GLY A 213 -4.54 -21.90 -12.91
C GLY A 213 -4.10 -23.29 -13.40
N LEU A 214 -2.90 -23.74 -13.03
CA LEU A 214 -2.35 -25.04 -13.45
C LEU A 214 -2.44 -26.05 -12.29
N PRO A 215 -3.17 -27.17 -12.42
CA PRO A 215 -3.19 -28.21 -11.39
C PRO A 215 -1.81 -28.82 -11.16
N ARG A 216 -1.50 -29.14 -9.90
CA ARG A 216 -0.20 -29.72 -9.51
C ARG A 216 0.13 -31.02 -10.27
N SER A 217 -0.84 -31.88 -10.48
CA SER A 217 -0.70 -33.12 -11.27
C SER A 217 -0.33 -32.83 -12.73
N SER A 218 -0.96 -31.82 -13.33
CA SER A 218 -0.69 -31.40 -14.72
C SER A 218 0.72 -30.84 -14.87
N TYR A 219 1.19 -30.08 -13.89
CA TYR A 219 2.56 -29.57 -13.87
C TYR A 219 3.59 -30.71 -13.85
N PHE A 220 3.48 -31.64 -12.90
CA PHE A 220 4.42 -32.76 -12.80
C PHE A 220 4.33 -33.70 -14.01
N TYR A 221 3.13 -33.89 -14.58
CA TYR A 221 2.96 -34.61 -15.84
C TYR A 221 3.71 -33.93 -16.98
N GLN A 222 3.61 -32.61 -17.14
CA GLN A 222 4.34 -31.94 -18.21
C GLN A 222 5.84 -31.96 -18.01
N ILE A 223 6.32 -31.83 -16.77
CA ILE A 223 7.74 -32.00 -16.47
C ILE A 223 8.22 -33.41 -16.82
N SER A 224 7.46 -34.44 -16.47
CA SER A 224 7.86 -35.82 -16.78
C SER A 224 7.88 -36.06 -18.29
N VAL A 225 6.86 -35.58 -19.03
CA VAL A 225 6.81 -35.65 -20.50
C VAL A 225 7.95 -34.88 -21.15
N MET A 226 8.37 -33.74 -20.60
CA MET A 226 9.48 -32.95 -21.12
C MET A 226 10.85 -33.58 -20.86
N LYS A 227 11.00 -34.33 -19.75
CA LYS A 227 12.24 -35.04 -19.41
C LYS A 227 12.39 -36.36 -20.15
N GLN A 228 11.30 -36.95 -20.61
CA GLN A 228 11.33 -38.22 -21.34
C GLN A 228 12.08 -38.05 -22.67
N PRO A 229 13.09 -38.90 -22.96
CA PRO A 229 13.72 -38.91 -24.26
C PRO A 229 12.67 -39.27 -25.32
N ASP A 230 12.77 -38.66 -26.51
CA ASP A 230 11.82 -38.91 -27.57
C ASP A 230 11.89 -40.39 -27.99
N LYS A 231 10.77 -41.12 -27.77
CA LYS A 231 10.65 -42.57 -28.02
C LYS A 231 11.09 -42.97 -29.44
N TYR A 232 11.01 -42.04 -30.39
CA TYR A 232 11.30 -42.31 -31.80
C TYR A 232 12.60 -41.68 -32.31
N VAL A 233 13.55 -41.35 -31.44
CA VAL A 233 14.82 -40.71 -31.83
C VAL A 233 15.58 -41.54 -32.87
N GLU A 234 15.79 -42.83 -32.60
CA GLU A 234 16.54 -43.72 -33.50
C GLU A 234 15.82 -43.91 -34.85
N GLN A 235 14.49 -44.04 -34.82
CA GLN A 235 13.71 -44.19 -36.05
C GLN A 235 13.71 -42.89 -36.86
N ARG A 236 13.74 -41.72 -36.21
CA ARG A 236 13.85 -40.41 -36.88
C ARG A 236 15.19 -40.25 -37.56
N THR A 237 16.30 -40.54 -36.88
CA THR A 237 17.64 -40.44 -37.47
C THR A 237 17.77 -41.36 -38.67
N LEU A 238 17.30 -42.60 -38.54
CA LEU A 238 17.31 -43.58 -39.62
C LEU A 238 16.47 -43.14 -40.83
N ILE A 239 15.24 -42.63 -40.61
CA ILE A 239 14.37 -42.15 -41.68
C ILE A 239 15.01 -40.94 -42.38
N LYS A 240 15.62 -40.01 -41.64
CA LYS A 240 16.34 -38.85 -42.22
C LYS A 240 17.53 -39.31 -43.06
N ASN A 241 18.37 -40.20 -42.54
CA ASN A 241 19.53 -40.71 -43.26
C ASN A 241 19.09 -41.39 -44.56
N THR A 242 18.07 -42.25 -44.49
CA THR A 242 17.51 -42.94 -45.66
C THR A 242 16.94 -41.97 -46.69
N PHE A 243 16.31 -40.88 -46.25
CA PHE A 243 15.81 -39.82 -47.13
C PHE A 243 16.96 -39.07 -47.82
N HIS A 244 18.00 -38.69 -47.08
CA HIS A 244 19.18 -38.00 -47.63
C HIS A 244 19.99 -38.88 -48.59
N GLU A 245 20.18 -40.17 -48.29
CA GLU A 245 20.77 -41.15 -49.21
C GLU A 245 19.99 -41.26 -50.52
N SER A 246 18.67 -41.11 -50.47
CA SER A 246 17.80 -41.12 -51.65
C SER A 246 17.72 -39.77 -52.38
N ARG A 247 18.61 -38.82 -52.06
CA ARG A 247 18.66 -37.45 -52.60
C ARG A 247 17.34 -36.68 -52.41
N GLY A 248 16.55 -37.04 -51.39
CA GLY A 248 15.25 -36.43 -51.11
C GLY A 248 14.13 -36.78 -52.09
N CYS A 249 14.34 -37.72 -53.02
CA CYS A 249 13.33 -38.07 -54.04
C CYS A 249 12.30 -39.08 -53.52
N TYR A 250 12.60 -39.82 -52.46
CA TYR A 250 11.71 -40.89 -52.00
C TYR A 250 10.64 -40.35 -51.06
N GLY A 251 9.38 -40.59 -51.43
CA GLY A 251 8.25 -40.42 -50.52
C GLY A 251 8.17 -41.54 -49.47
N TYR A 252 7.28 -41.37 -48.50
CA TYR A 252 7.20 -42.24 -47.32
C TYR A 252 6.96 -43.74 -47.64
N ARG A 253 6.23 -44.07 -48.72
CA ARG A 253 6.06 -45.47 -49.17
C ARG A 253 7.37 -46.11 -49.60
N ARG A 254 8.21 -45.37 -50.34
CA ARG A 254 9.50 -45.85 -50.85
C ARG A 254 10.53 -45.99 -49.73
N ILE A 255 10.54 -45.04 -48.80
CA ILE A 255 11.38 -45.12 -47.60
C ILE A 255 10.99 -46.31 -46.74
N TRP A 256 9.69 -46.50 -46.48
CA TRP A 256 9.21 -47.65 -45.72
C TRP A 256 9.66 -48.99 -46.32
N LYS A 257 9.52 -49.16 -47.64
CA LYS A 257 10.03 -50.36 -48.34
C LYS A 257 11.55 -50.52 -48.19
N LYS A 258 12.32 -49.43 -48.35
CA LYS A 258 13.79 -49.48 -48.21
C LYS A 258 14.21 -49.90 -46.79
N LEU A 259 13.54 -49.37 -45.77
CA LEU A 259 13.76 -49.75 -44.36
C LEU A 259 13.39 -51.22 -44.11
N GLN A 260 12.31 -51.70 -44.72
CA GLN A 260 11.90 -53.10 -44.64
C GLN A 260 12.93 -54.04 -45.30
N HIS A 261 13.49 -53.65 -46.45
CA HIS A 261 14.57 -54.40 -47.11
C HIS A 261 15.88 -54.41 -46.30
N GLN A 262 16.11 -53.40 -45.45
CA GLN A 262 17.23 -53.35 -44.51
C GLN A 262 16.96 -54.14 -43.21
N GLY A 263 15.84 -54.86 -43.12
CA GLY A 263 15.47 -55.67 -41.94
C GLY A 263 14.86 -54.89 -40.79
N ILE A 264 14.51 -53.61 -40.99
CA ILE A 264 14.04 -52.73 -39.92
C ILE A 264 12.50 -52.68 -39.90
N ILE A 265 11.91 -53.19 -38.82
CA ILE A 265 10.46 -53.32 -38.68
C ILE A 265 9.88 -52.01 -38.11
N ILE A 266 9.49 -51.09 -38.98
CA ILE A 266 8.79 -49.85 -38.62
C ILE A 266 7.42 -49.81 -39.30
N SER A 267 6.40 -49.32 -38.60
CA SER A 267 5.07 -49.13 -39.20
C SER A 267 5.06 -48.01 -40.24
N GLU A 268 4.40 -48.22 -41.37
CA GLU A 268 4.27 -47.22 -42.44
C GLU A 268 3.67 -45.90 -41.93
N LYS A 269 2.68 -45.99 -41.02
CA LYS A 269 2.04 -44.81 -40.39
C LYS A 269 3.06 -43.95 -39.62
N LEU A 270 4.01 -44.59 -38.93
CA LEU A 270 5.06 -43.89 -38.19
C LEU A 270 6.03 -43.17 -39.13
N VAL A 271 6.46 -43.83 -40.21
CA VAL A 271 7.31 -43.23 -41.25
C VAL A 271 6.63 -42.00 -41.84
N ARG A 272 5.36 -42.12 -42.24
CA ARG A 272 4.56 -40.99 -42.77
C ARG A 272 4.48 -39.83 -41.77
N LYS A 273 4.21 -40.12 -40.50
CA LYS A 273 4.08 -39.09 -39.45
C LYS A 273 5.40 -38.36 -39.21
N ILE A 274 6.51 -39.09 -39.14
CA ILE A 274 7.86 -38.53 -38.97
C ILE A 274 8.23 -37.66 -40.18
N MET A 275 8.08 -38.18 -41.40
CA MET A 275 8.39 -37.43 -42.62
C MET A 275 7.53 -36.16 -42.74
N LYS A 276 6.24 -36.22 -42.41
CA LYS A 276 5.36 -35.04 -42.43
C LYS A 276 5.80 -33.98 -41.42
N ARG A 277 6.20 -34.39 -40.21
CA ARG A 277 6.57 -33.47 -39.13
C ARG A 277 7.94 -32.83 -39.33
N GLU A 278 8.91 -33.59 -39.85
CA GLU A 278 10.31 -33.18 -39.85
C GLU A 278 10.87 -32.80 -41.23
N LEU A 279 10.38 -33.43 -42.30
CA LEU A 279 10.90 -33.22 -43.65
C LEU A 279 9.93 -32.42 -44.54
N GLN A 280 8.75 -32.06 -44.02
CA GLN A 280 7.70 -31.29 -44.70
C GLN A 280 7.31 -31.80 -46.10
N VAL A 281 7.61 -33.07 -46.42
CA VAL A 281 7.32 -33.67 -47.71
C VAL A 281 5.82 -34.00 -47.77
N LEU A 282 5.03 -33.02 -48.20
CA LEU A 282 3.62 -33.22 -48.51
C LEU A 282 3.53 -34.01 -49.82
N CYS A 283 3.31 -35.32 -49.71
CA CYS A 283 2.77 -36.06 -50.85
C CYS A 283 1.36 -35.49 -51.11
N LYS A 284 1.22 -34.58 -52.10
CA LYS A 284 -0.08 -34.19 -52.63
C LYS A 284 -0.77 -35.46 -53.11
N VAL A 285 -1.86 -35.83 -52.44
CA VAL A 285 -2.80 -36.81 -52.99
C VAL A 285 -3.43 -36.11 -54.19
N LYS A 286 -3.11 -36.56 -55.41
CA LYS A 286 -3.91 -36.17 -56.57
C LYS A 286 -5.27 -36.82 -56.39
N ASN A 287 -6.30 -35.99 -56.20
CA ASN A 287 -7.70 -36.40 -56.35
C ASN A 287 -7.94 -36.82 -57.80
#